data_AF-A0A7Y5Q5G1-F1
#
_entry.id   AF-A0A7Y5Q5G1-F1
#
_cell.length_a   1.000
_cell.length_b   1.000
_cell.length_c   1.000
_cell.angle_alpha   90.00
_cell.angle_beta   90.00
_cell.angle_gamma   90.00
#
_symmetry.space_group_name_H-M   'P 1'
#
loop_
_entity.id
_entity.type
_entity.pdbx_description
1 polymer ?
#
loop_
_entity_poly.entity_id
_entity_poly.type
_entity_poly.pdbx_seq_one_letter_code
_entity_poly.pdbx_strand_id
1 'polypeptide(L)'
;MVELRTVNGDVIAQLDGQTLEGADLSGAVLREVELSGGRLARADLRGATLCSARLVNAQLVKANLAHADLSHAQLREADLRHADLTSATLLDADLSGANLAGARLTGADLHGAKLAGAQYDHHTQWPAGLVPAQRGAVLQEEPRSDIETQLSEARDLLAHGRPNEAVPLLLQAVHQDPQSFRGHHLLGCAYGLLHDVDRALQHFKAALAIRPDSASTHYDIAVLYRKSNDADLAIEHLQEAVKLAPEADKAQRLLLELAAKRRGQLVQALQRSPDPAVRRQVVKCLAALHDNSAVPDLLDSLAHETDETVRAVIADSVVVLGVNRQHVPALIFAWPVTHSHGVRRTLVQAALRLPVADTGEFFQLVVSEADDETRQLAVAGLAASGDVAAVPVLKRCIHDRHVTVRLNALAGLVRILRPEKATLAAALVADGDDDALRKLLGEMAANP
;
A
#
# COMPACT_ATOMS: atom_id res chain seq x y z
N MET A 1 4.14 -51.03 2.83
CA MET A 1 4.58 -51.74 4.05
C MET A 1 5.74 -52.62 3.66
N VAL A 2 6.96 -52.24 4.01
CA VAL A 2 8.11 -53.15 3.94
C VAL A 2 8.02 -53.99 5.21
N GLU A 3 7.66 -55.28 5.08
CA GLU A 3 7.71 -56.21 6.20
C GLU A 3 9.18 -56.50 6.54
N LEU A 4 9.67 -55.83 7.59
CA LEU A 4 10.97 -56.12 8.19
C LEU A 4 10.84 -57.46 8.92
N ARG A 5 11.35 -58.55 8.32
CA ARG A 5 11.43 -59.84 9.02
C ARG A 5 12.61 -59.81 9.98
N THR A 6 12.31 -59.92 11.27
CA THR A 6 13.29 -60.15 12.33
C THR A 6 13.67 -61.62 12.37
N VAL A 7 14.97 -61.91 12.48
CA VAL A 7 15.46 -63.23 12.92
C VAL A 7 16.29 -62.95 14.18
N ASN A 8 15.85 -63.50 15.33
CA ASN A 8 16.45 -63.29 16.65
C ASN A 8 16.42 -61.86 17.23
N GLY A 9 15.47 -61.02 16.80
CA GLY A 9 15.31 -59.65 17.34
C GLY A 9 16.16 -58.59 16.66
N ASP A 10 17.06 -58.98 15.76
CA ASP A 10 17.76 -58.08 14.85
C ASP A 10 17.02 -58.00 13.51
N VAL A 11 16.79 -56.78 13.02
CA VAL A 11 16.35 -56.55 11.65
C VAL A 11 17.62 -56.50 10.77
N ILE A 12 18.03 -57.65 10.26
CA ILE A 12 19.02 -57.72 9.17
C ILE A 12 18.24 -57.52 7.87
N ALA A 13 17.84 -56.28 7.58
CA ALA A 13 17.17 -55.97 6.32
C ALA A 13 18.21 -55.59 5.26
N GLN A 14 18.41 -56.46 4.26
CA GLN A 14 19.07 -56.04 3.02
C GLN A 14 18.08 -55.20 2.23
N LEU A 15 18.20 -53.87 2.32
CA LEU A 15 17.32 -52.90 1.66
C LEU A 15 18.06 -52.15 0.53
N ASP A 16 19.06 -52.80 -0.06
CA ASP A 16 19.87 -52.27 -1.15
C ASP A 16 18.99 -51.69 -2.28
N GLY A 17 19.18 -50.40 -2.55
CA GLY A 17 18.47 -49.68 -3.61
C GLY A 17 16.97 -49.44 -3.37
N GLN A 18 16.43 -49.76 -2.18
CA GLN A 18 15.03 -49.52 -1.87
C GLN A 18 14.76 -48.02 -1.64
N THR A 19 13.57 -47.58 -2.05
CA THR A 19 13.08 -46.22 -1.77
C THR A 19 12.30 -46.23 -0.47
N LEU A 20 12.84 -45.56 0.54
CA LEU A 20 12.28 -45.32 1.88
C LEU A 20 12.02 -43.81 2.07
N GLU A 21 11.82 -43.08 0.97
CA GLU A 21 11.55 -41.64 1.01
C GLU A 21 10.27 -41.37 1.83
N GLY A 22 10.40 -40.53 2.86
CA GLY A 22 9.31 -40.21 3.78
C GLY A 22 8.82 -41.37 4.66
N ALA A 23 9.55 -42.49 4.72
CA ALA A 23 9.15 -43.62 5.56
C ALA A 23 9.26 -43.28 7.05
N ASP A 24 8.32 -43.80 7.85
CA ASP A 24 8.42 -43.77 9.31
C ASP A 24 9.18 -45.01 9.80
N LEU A 25 10.38 -44.77 10.30
CA LEU A 25 11.33 -45.71 10.88
C LEU A 25 11.75 -45.23 12.29
N SER A 26 10.91 -44.43 12.94
CA SER A 26 11.19 -43.90 14.27
C SER A 26 11.32 -45.04 15.29
N GLY A 27 12.39 -45.00 16.09
CA GLY A 27 12.73 -46.05 17.05
C GLY A 27 13.08 -47.42 16.46
N ALA A 28 13.22 -47.53 15.13
CA ALA A 28 13.53 -48.80 14.49
C ALA A 28 14.90 -49.33 14.91
N VAL A 29 15.00 -50.64 15.13
CA VAL A 29 16.27 -51.33 15.40
C VAL A 29 16.85 -51.79 14.07
N LEU A 30 17.85 -51.09 13.56
CA LEU A 30 18.47 -51.23 12.23
C LEU A 30 20.00 -51.41 12.38
N ARG A 31 20.41 -52.24 13.34
CA ARG A 31 21.82 -52.51 13.64
C ARG A 31 22.46 -53.28 12.49
N GLU A 32 23.66 -52.87 12.09
CA GLU A 32 24.43 -53.53 11.02
C GLU A 32 23.65 -53.65 9.69
N VAL A 33 22.64 -52.81 9.48
CA VAL A 33 21.79 -52.85 8.29
C VAL A 33 22.58 -52.41 7.06
N GLU A 34 22.23 -52.99 5.92
CA GLU A 34 22.77 -52.60 4.64
C GLU A 34 21.83 -51.63 3.90
N LEU A 35 22.27 -50.39 3.77
CA LEU A 35 21.53 -49.28 3.15
C LEU A 35 22.42 -48.42 2.23
N SER A 36 23.52 -48.99 1.70
CA SER A 36 24.38 -48.27 0.77
C SER A 36 23.59 -47.84 -0.48
N GLY A 37 23.66 -46.55 -0.83
CA GLY A 37 22.89 -45.98 -1.95
C GLY A 37 21.37 -45.91 -1.72
N GLY A 38 20.89 -46.21 -0.52
CA GLY A 38 19.47 -46.17 -0.18
C GLY A 38 18.87 -44.76 -0.34
N ARG A 39 17.59 -44.67 -0.73
CA ARG A 39 16.88 -43.39 -0.82
C ARG A 39 16.00 -43.18 0.39
N LEU A 40 16.46 -42.38 1.35
CA LEU A 40 15.83 -42.11 2.64
C LEU A 40 15.50 -40.62 2.83
N ALA A 41 15.37 -39.87 1.73
CA ALA A 41 15.04 -38.45 1.82
C ALA A 41 13.74 -38.25 2.64
N ARG A 42 13.74 -37.28 3.56
CA ARG A 42 12.59 -36.99 4.46
C ARG A 42 12.12 -38.16 5.34
N ALA A 43 12.85 -39.27 5.41
CA ALA A 43 12.49 -40.37 6.31
C ALA A 43 12.56 -39.93 7.77
N ASP A 44 11.67 -40.46 8.61
CA ASP A 44 11.70 -40.28 10.05
C ASP A 44 12.45 -41.44 10.70
N LEU A 45 13.65 -41.18 11.18
CA LEU A 45 14.56 -42.13 11.84
C LEU A 45 14.83 -41.69 13.29
N ARG A 46 13.94 -40.90 13.88
CA ARG A 46 14.12 -40.39 15.25
C ARG A 46 14.30 -41.53 16.24
N GLY A 47 15.37 -41.49 17.03
CA GLY A 47 15.67 -42.53 18.02
C GLY A 47 15.95 -43.92 17.45
N ALA A 48 16.13 -44.06 16.13
CA ALA A 48 16.45 -45.34 15.51
C ALA A 48 17.86 -45.81 15.94
N THR A 49 18.04 -47.13 16.07
CA THR A 49 19.35 -47.74 16.35
C THR A 49 19.98 -48.18 15.03
N LEU A 50 20.94 -47.40 14.53
CA LEU A 50 21.70 -47.60 13.29
C LEU A 50 23.18 -47.91 13.57
N CYS A 51 23.50 -48.42 14.77
CA CYS A 51 24.88 -48.71 15.12
C CYS A 51 25.49 -49.71 14.12
N SER A 52 26.70 -49.43 13.65
CA SER A 52 27.41 -50.20 12.63
C SER A 52 26.67 -50.34 11.28
N ALA A 53 25.62 -49.55 11.01
CA ALA A 53 24.91 -49.58 9.73
C ALA A 53 25.81 -49.10 8.57
N ARG A 54 25.65 -49.70 7.39
CA ARG A 54 26.34 -49.26 6.17
C ARG A 54 25.41 -48.39 5.33
N LEU A 55 25.70 -47.10 5.29
CA LEU A 55 24.93 -46.02 4.66
C LEU A 55 25.79 -45.27 3.60
N VAL A 56 26.76 -45.96 3.02
CA VAL A 56 27.68 -45.37 2.03
C VAL A 56 26.88 -44.89 0.83
N ASN A 57 27.07 -43.64 0.40
CA ASN A 57 26.31 -43.01 -0.69
C ASN A 57 24.78 -42.96 -0.47
N ALA A 58 24.27 -43.12 0.76
CA ALA A 58 22.85 -43.02 1.04
C ALA A 58 22.32 -41.58 0.86
N GLN A 59 21.09 -41.44 0.36
CA GLN A 59 20.41 -40.15 0.19
C GLN A 59 19.49 -39.89 1.39
N LEU A 60 19.94 -39.05 2.32
CA LEU A 60 19.27 -38.72 3.58
C LEU A 60 18.83 -37.23 3.64
N VAL A 61 18.63 -36.60 2.48
CA VAL A 61 18.25 -35.18 2.39
C VAL A 61 16.97 -34.92 3.20
N LYS A 62 17.02 -33.98 4.14
CA LYS A 62 15.92 -33.64 5.07
C LYS A 62 15.41 -34.80 5.93
N ALA A 63 16.17 -35.90 6.07
CA ALA A 63 15.80 -36.98 6.97
C ALA A 63 15.87 -36.51 8.44
N ASN A 64 15.03 -37.08 9.29
CA ASN A 64 15.03 -36.80 10.72
C ASN A 64 15.72 -37.92 11.49
N LEU A 65 16.97 -37.71 11.87
CA LEU A 65 17.83 -38.62 12.64
C LEU A 65 18.01 -38.14 14.09
N ALA A 66 17.13 -37.27 14.59
CA ALA A 66 17.29 -36.74 15.95
C ALA A 66 17.25 -37.88 16.97
N HIS A 67 18.18 -37.86 17.93
CA HIS A 67 18.36 -38.91 18.94
C HIS A 67 18.71 -40.31 18.40
N ALA A 68 19.01 -40.48 17.11
CA ALA A 68 19.41 -41.78 16.56
C ALA A 68 20.80 -42.21 17.06
N ASP A 69 21.00 -43.51 17.21
CA ASP A 69 22.31 -44.10 17.49
C ASP A 69 22.98 -44.54 16.17
N LEU A 70 23.95 -43.76 15.71
CA LEU A 70 24.77 -44.00 14.52
C LEU A 70 26.21 -44.39 14.90
N SER A 71 26.43 -44.91 16.12
CA SER A 71 27.76 -45.32 16.56
C SER A 71 28.37 -46.34 15.59
N HIS A 72 29.60 -46.12 15.15
CA HIS A 72 30.32 -46.94 14.17
C HIS A 72 29.67 -47.04 12.77
N ALA A 73 28.66 -46.22 12.45
CA ALA A 73 28.00 -46.26 11.15
C ALA A 73 28.94 -45.77 10.03
N GLN A 74 28.79 -46.34 8.84
CA GLN A 74 29.55 -45.95 7.64
C GLN A 74 28.70 -45.03 6.76
N LEU A 75 28.91 -43.72 6.85
CA LEU A 75 28.18 -42.65 6.16
C LEU A 75 29.02 -42.00 5.04
N ARG A 76 30.04 -42.70 4.54
CA ARG A 76 30.93 -42.16 3.52
C ARG A 76 30.14 -41.71 2.29
N GLU A 77 30.39 -40.50 1.83
CA GLU A 77 29.71 -39.90 0.66
C GLU A 77 28.17 -39.83 0.77
N ALA A 78 27.60 -39.98 1.97
CA ALA A 78 26.15 -39.84 2.17
C ALA A 78 25.71 -38.38 1.99
N ASP A 79 24.51 -38.18 1.42
CA ASP A 79 23.89 -36.87 1.26
C ASP A 79 22.95 -36.58 2.44
N LEU A 80 23.44 -35.83 3.42
CA LEU A 80 22.76 -35.44 4.66
C LEU A 80 22.28 -33.98 4.63
N ARG A 81 22.13 -33.37 3.45
CA ARG A 81 21.72 -31.96 3.34
C ARG A 81 20.41 -31.71 4.06
N HIS A 82 20.39 -30.70 4.93
CA HIS A 82 19.25 -30.33 5.78
C HIS A 82 18.70 -31.45 6.68
N ALA A 83 19.46 -32.52 6.92
CA ALA A 83 19.06 -33.56 7.87
C ALA A 83 19.08 -33.04 9.32
N ASP A 84 18.20 -33.55 10.15
CA ASP A 84 18.20 -33.28 11.59
C ASP A 84 18.94 -34.40 12.33
N LEU A 85 20.12 -34.11 12.85
CA LEU A 85 20.97 -35.00 13.65
C LEU A 85 21.04 -34.52 15.11
N THR A 86 20.08 -33.70 15.56
CA THR A 86 20.07 -33.13 16.91
C THR A 86 20.16 -34.24 17.95
N SER A 87 21.15 -34.13 18.85
CA SER A 87 21.42 -35.12 19.91
C SER A 87 21.58 -36.57 19.43
N ALA A 88 22.00 -36.79 18.18
CA ALA A 88 22.35 -38.13 17.68
C ALA A 88 23.73 -38.58 18.19
N THR A 89 23.93 -39.89 18.33
CA THR A 89 25.22 -40.47 18.71
C THR A 89 25.97 -40.89 17.44
N LEU A 90 27.12 -40.27 17.15
CA LEU A 90 27.96 -40.53 15.97
C LEU A 90 29.36 -41.03 16.39
N LEU A 91 29.45 -41.69 17.55
CA LEU A 91 30.70 -42.22 18.10
C LEU A 91 31.42 -43.09 17.07
N ASP A 92 32.66 -42.74 16.71
CA ASP A 92 33.48 -43.46 15.72
C ASP A 92 32.81 -43.68 14.34
N ALA A 93 31.78 -42.90 13.98
CA ALA A 93 31.13 -42.97 12.68
C ALA A 93 32.04 -42.43 11.55
N ASP A 94 31.93 -42.98 10.35
CA ASP A 94 32.69 -42.53 9.18
C ASP A 94 31.85 -41.63 8.27
N LEU A 95 31.99 -40.31 8.41
CA LEU A 95 31.31 -39.28 7.59
C LEU A 95 32.22 -38.77 6.46
N SER A 96 33.28 -39.48 6.10
CA SER A 96 34.25 -38.98 5.12
C SER A 96 33.58 -38.71 3.76
N GLY A 97 33.72 -37.50 3.24
CA GLY A 97 33.08 -37.06 1.99
C GLY A 97 31.55 -36.84 2.05
N ALA A 98 30.90 -37.00 3.21
CA ALA A 98 29.47 -36.78 3.33
C ALA A 98 29.09 -35.30 3.12
N ASN A 99 27.90 -35.01 2.59
CA ASN A 99 27.38 -33.65 2.43
C ASN A 99 26.44 -33.27 3.58
N LEU A 100 26.90 -32.37 4.45
CA LEU A 100 26.22 -31.88 5.66
C LEU A 100 25.68 -30.44 5.50
N ALA A 101 25.60 -29.89 4.28
CA ALA A 101 25.13 -28.50 4.09
C ALA A 101 23.72 -28.31 4.69
N GLY A 102 23.57 -27.31 5.55
CA GLY A 102 22.34 -27.01 6.28
C GLY A 102 21.87 -28.05 7.29
N ALA A 103 22.66 -29.09 7.59
CA ALA A 103 22.32 -30.11 8.59
C ALA A 103 22.36 -29.58 10.03
N ARG A 104 21.56 -30.14 10.93
CA ARG A 104 21.51 -29.75 12.35
C ARG A 104 22.14 -30.82 13.23
N LEU A 105 23.35 -30.58 13.74
CA LEU A 105 24.07 -31.50 14.64
C LEU A 105 24.16 -30.98 16.08
N THR A 106 23.30 -30.05 16.48
CA THR A 106 23.31 -29.47 17.83
C THR A 106 23.17 -30.58 18.88
N GLY A 107 24.14 -30.66 19.80
CA GLY A 107 24.16 -31.67 20.86
C GLY A 107 24.53 -33.09 20.41
N ALA A 108 24.86 -33.31 19.14
CA ALA A 108 25.31 -34.63 18.66
C ALA A 108 26.69 -35.00 19.23
N ASP A 109 26.90 -36.27 19.55
CA ASP A 109 28.20 -36.79 19.99
C ASP A 109 29.02 -37.26 18.78
N LEU A 110 30.03 -36.48 18.39
CA LEU A 110 30.96 -36.82 17.30
C LEU A 110 32.32 -37.31 17.81
N HIS A 111 32.44 -37.81 19.03
CA HIS A 111 33.71 -38.35 19.52
C HIS A 111 34.22 -39.45 18.57
N GLY A 112 35.49 -39.39 18.16
CA GLY A 112 36.08 -40.36 17.22
C GLY A 112 35.58 -40.34 15.76
N ALA A 113 34.50 -39.62 15.44
CA ALA A 113 33.94 -39.56 14.09
C ALA A 113 34.94 -39.04 13.03
N LYS A 114 34.94 -39.61 11.83
CA LYS A 114 35.81 -39.18 10.72
C LYS A 114 35.06 -38.17 9.85
N LEU A 115 35.60 -36.96 9.70
CA LEU A 115 35.00 -35.86 8.92
C LEU A 115 35.85 -35.46 7.70
N ALA A 116 36.86 -36.25 7.35
CA ALA A 116 37.77 -35.90 6.25
C ALA A 116 37.01 -35.75 4.93
N GLY A 117 37.08 -34.56 4.33
CA GLY A 117 36.39 -34.22 3.08
C GLY A 117 34.87 -34.04 3.23
N ALA A 118 34.30 -34.12 4.43
CA ALA A 118 32.88 -33.87 4.65
C ALA A 118 32.56 -32.41 4.30
N GLN A 119 31.53 -32.19 3.49
CA GLN A 119 31.14 -30.87 2.98
C GLN A 119 30.13 -30.23 3.94
N TYR A 120 30.28 -28.95 4.27
CA TYR A 120 29.32 -28.21 5.11
C TYR A 120 29.17 -26.77 4.63
N ASP A 121 28.11 -26.06 5.04
CA ASP A 121 27.92 -24.65 4.71
C ASP A 121 27.77 -23.80 6.00
N HIS A 122 27.48 -22.51 5.84
CA HIS A 122 27.27 -21.60 6.97
C HIS A 122 25.95 -21.84 7.73
N HIS A 123 25.02 -22.63 7.18
CA HIS A 123 23.77 -23.01 7.84
C HIS A 123 23.92 -24.31 8.64
N THR A 124 24.97 -25.10 8.41
CA THR A 124 25.24 -26.31 9.19
C THR A 124 25.48 -25.96 10.66
N GLN A 125 24.65 -26.52 11.54
CA GLN A 125 24.76 -26.30 12.99
C GLN A 125 25.60 -27.41 13.61
N TRP A 126 26.71 -27.07 14.24
CA TRP A 126 27.62 -28.05 14.87
C TRP A 126 27.41 -28.13 16.39
N PRO A 127 27.80 -29.24 17.05
CA PRO A 127 27.85 -29.28 18.50
C PRO A 127 28.81 -28.23 19.06
N ALA A 128 28.52 -27.77 20.28
CA ALA A 128 29.34 -26.77 20.95
C ALA A 128 30.81 -27.24 21.08
N GLY A 129 31.76 -26.35 20.75
CA GLY A 129 33.19 -26.61 20.85
C GLY A 129 33.82 -27.40 19.69
N LEU A 130 33.03 -27.89 18.73
CA LEU A 130 33.56 -28.57 17.55
C LEU A 130 33.93 -27.55 16.46
N VAL A 131 35.18 -27.63 15.98
CA VAL A 131 35.66 -26.86 14.82
C VAL A 131 35.78 -27.79 13.60
N PRO A 132 34.86 -27.75 12.62
CA PRO A 132 34.78 -28.75 11.55
C PRO A 132 36.03 -28.80 10.67
N ALA A 133 36.56 -27.62 10.33
CA ALA A 133 37.77 -27.48 9.52
C ALA A 133 38.99 -28.19 10.14
N GLN A 134 39.12 -28.17 11.48
CA GLN A 134 40.21 -28.87 12.18
C GLN A 134 40.08 -30.40 12.09
N ARG A 135 38.88 -30.91 11.82
CA ARG A 135 38.61 -32.34 11.63
C ARG A 135 38.62 -32.78 10.16
N GLY A 136 39.07 -31.91 9.26
CA GLY A 136 39.20 -32.18 7.83
C GLY A 136 37.91 -31.98 7.03
N ALA A 137 36.86 -31.42 7.63
CA ALA A 137 35.65 -31.02 6.89
C ALA A 137 35.94 -29.79 6.03
N VAL A 138 35.27 -29.69 4.88
CA VAL A 138 35.45 -28.65 3.87
C VAL A 138 34.21 -27.76 3.83
N LEU A 139 34.41 -26.46 4.04
CA LEU A 139 33.35 -25.47 3.85
C LEU A 139 33.06 -25.34 2.35
N GLN A 140 31.83 -25.64 1.96
CA GLN A 140 31.29 -25.24 0.67
C GLN A 140 30.88 -23.78 0.76
N GLU A 141 31.64 -22.93 0.08
CA GLU A 141 31.13 -21.62 -0.28
C GLU A 141 30.04 -21.84 -1.35
N GLU A 142 28.77 -21.79 -0.92
CA GLU A 142 27.69 -21.46 -1.85
C GLU A 142 28.14 -20.17 -2.57
N PRO A 143 28.19 -20.14 -3.91
CA PRO A 143 28.45 -18.89 -4.60
C PRO A 143 27.39 -17.91 -4.09
N ARG A 144 27.82 -16.78 -3.52
CA ARG A 144 26.90 -15.68 -3.24
C ARG A 144 26.22 -15.37 -4.57
N SER A 145 25.01 -15.88 -4.80
CA SER A 145 24.13 -15.23 -5.75
C SER A 145 23.94 -13.86 -5.14
N ASP A 146 24.38 -12.82 -5.86
CA ASP A 146 24.21 -11.46 -5.39
C ASP A 146 22.74 -11.31 -4.94
N ILE A 147 22.50 -10.61 -3.84
CA ILE A 147 21.14 -10.37 -3.32
C ILE A 147 20.23 -9.91 -4.47
N GLU A 148 20.78 -9.14 -5.41
CA GLU A 148 20.09 -8.70 -6.62
C GLU A 148 19.68 -9.84 -7.57
N THR A 149 20.50 -10.88 -7.74
CA THR A 149 20.15 -12.10 -8.47
C THR A 149 19.00 -12.84 -7.78
N GLN A 150 19.07 -13.01 -6.46
CA GLN A 150 18.00 -13.66 -5.67
C GLN A 150 16.68 -12.90 -5.79
N LEU A 151 16.72 -11.57 -5.66
CA LEU A 151 15.56 -10.71 -5.82
C LEU A 151 15.02 -10.71 -7.27
N SER A 152 15.88 -10.90 -8.27
CA SER A 152 15.46 -11.05 -9.67
C SER A 152 14.74 -12.38 -9.89
N GLU A 153 15.33 -13.49 -9.43
CA GLU A 153 14.74 -14.82 -9.53
C GLU A 153 13.39 -14.89 -8.80
N ALA A 154 13.33 -14.37 -7.57
CA ALA A 154 12.10 -14.32 -6.81
C ALA A 154 11.02 -13.48 -7.51
N ARG A 155 11.37 -12.35 -8.12
CA ARG A 155 10.43 -11.55 -8.91
C ARG A 155 9.88 -12.36 -10.09
N ASP A 156 10.74 -13.10 -10.79
CA ASP A 156 10.33 -13.90 -11.93
C ASP A 156 9.43 -15.06 -11.49
N LEU A 157 9.73 -15.73 -10.36
CA LEU A 157 8.84 -16.73 -9.75
C LEU A 157 7.46 -16.16 -9.41
N LEU A 158 7.40 -14.94 -8.85
CA LEU A 158 6.15 -14.25 -8.55
C LEU A 158 5.36 -13.91 -9.82
N ALA A 159 6.03 -13.48 -10.88
CA ALA A 159 5.38 -13.22 -12.18
C ALA A 159 4.74 -14.49 -12.78
N HIS A 160 5.28 -15.67 -12.48
CA HIS A 160 4.73 -16.97 -12.87
C HIS A 160 3.76 -17.57 -11.83
N GLY A 161 3.38 -16.82 -10.79
CA GLY A 161 2.44 -17.29 -9.78
C GLY A 161 2.98 -18.41 -8.89
N ARG A 162 4.30 -18.46 -8.64
CA ARG A 162 4.98 -19.44 -7.78
C ARG A 162 5.47 -18.82 -6.46
N PRO A 163 4.58 -18.25 -5.61
CA PRO A 163 5.00 -17.54 -4.40
C PRO A 163 5.63 -18.46 -3.35
N ASN A 164 5.24 -19.74 -3.26
CA ASN A 164 5.81 -20.69 -2.30
C ASN A 164 7.31 -20.94 -2.51
N GLU A 165 7.79 -20.77 -3.75
CA GLU A 165 9.20 -20.92 -4.09
C GLU A 165 9.97 -19.59 -3.97
N ALA A 166 9.28 -18.47 -4.18
CA ALA A 166 9.88 -17.14 -4.02
C ALA A 166 10.10 -16.76 -2.54
N VAL A 167 9.17 -17.10 -1.64
CA VAL A 167 9.24 -16.74 -0.20
C VAL A 167 10.57 -17.13 0.46
N PRO A 168 11.08 -18.38 0.38
CA PRO A 168 12.34 -18.73 1.04
C PRO A 168 13.52 -17.92 0.51
N LEU A 169 13.61 -17.68 -0.80
CA LEU A 169 14.65 -16.85 -1.40
C LEU A 169 14.58 -15.41 -0.90
N LEU A 170 13.38 -14.86 -0.82
CA LEU A 170 13.16 -13.49 -0.36
C LEU A 170 13.43 -13.32 1.14
N LEU A 171 13.09 -14.31 1.96
CA LEU A 171 13.41 -14.30 3.39
C LEU A 171 14.92 -14.35 3.63
N GLN A 172 15.64 -15.15 2.82
CA GLN A 172 17.11 -15.17 2.86
C GLN A 172 17.69 -13.82 2.43
N ALA A 173 17.21 -13.24 1.34
CA ALA A 173 17.64 -11.93 0.86
C ALA A 173 17.43 -10.82 1.92
N VAL A 174 16.27 -10.79 2.59
CA VAL A 174 15.97 -9.82 3.66
C VAL A 174 16.75 -10.12 4.95
N HIS A 175 17.09 -11.38 5.23
CA HIS A 175 17.97 -11.71 6.35
C HIS A 175 19.40 -11.19 6.12
N GLN A 176 19.89 -11.27 4.87
CA GLN A 176 21.19 -10.75 4.48
C GLN A 176 21.22 -9.21 4.41
N ASP A 177 20.15 -8.59 3.91
CA ASP A 177 19.96 -7.13 3.90
C ASP A 177 18.59 -6.73 4.47
N PRO A 178 18.49 -6.47 5.77
CA PRO A 178 17.26 -6.02 6.43
C PRO A 178 16.78 -4.63 5.99
N GLN A 179 17.60 -3.85 5.28
CA GLN A 179 17.23 -2.54 4.73
C GLN A 179 16.87 -2.63 3.22
N SER A 180 16.70 -3.85 2.71
CA SER A 180 16.32 -4.07 1.32
C SER A 180 14.85 -3.70 1.07
N PHE A 181 14.62 -2.49 0.55
CA PHE A 181 13.30 -2.07 0.09
C PHE A 181 12.66 -3.11 -0.85
N ARG A 182 13.44 -3.60 -1.84
CA ARG A 182 12.96 -4.55 -2.86
C ARG A 182 12.64 -5.92 -2.26
N GLY A 183 13.44 -6.39 -1.30
CA GLY A 183 13.15 -7.63 -0.57
C GLY A 183 11.84 -7.55 0.20
N HIS A 184 11.65 -6.50 0.99
CA HIS A 184 10.40 -6.28 1.72
C HIS A 184 9.19 -6.10 0.79
N HIS A 185 9.33 -5.32 -0.29
CA HIS A 185 8.24 -5.15 -1.27
C HIS A 185 7.84 -6.48 -1.92
N LEU A 186 8.81 -7.28 -2.39
CA LEU A 186 8.52 -8.57 -3.02
C LEU A 186 7.95 -9.60 -2.04
N LEU A 187 8.36 -9.59 -0.76
CA LEU A 187 7.70 -10.40 0.28
C LEU A 187 6.24 -9.98 0.48
N GLY A 188 5.96 -8.68 0.48
CA GLY A 188 4.60 -8.15 0.50
C GLY A 188 3.77 -8.71 -0.66
N CYS A 189 4.30 -8.65 -1.89
CA CYS A 189 3.64 -9.23 -3.07
C CYS A 189 3.46 -10.76 -2.94
N ALA A 190 4.47 -11.48 -2.45
CA ALA A 190 4.46 -12.94 -2.31
C ALA A 190 3.39 -13.41 -1.33
N TYR A 191 3.33 -12.83 -0.13
CA TYR A 191 2.29 -13.13 0.85
C TYR A 191 0.91 -12.69 0.37
N GLY A 192 0.83 -11.59 -0.40
CA GLY A 192 -0.40 -11.16 -1.06
C GLY A 192 -0.96 -12.19 -2.07
N LEU A 193 -0.08 -12.89 -2.79
CA LEU A 193 -0.48 -14.01 -3.66
C LEU A 193 -0.87 -15.27 -2.86
N LEU A 194 -0.33 -15.44 -1.66
CA LEU A 194 -0.69 -16.51 -0.73
C LEU A 194 -1.96 -16.21 0.09
N HIS A 195 -2.60 -15.06 -0.14
CA HIS A 195 -3.75 -14.57 0.63
C HIS A 195 -3.47 -14.34 2.13
N ASP A 196 -2.20 -14.18 2.50
CA ASP A 196 -1.76 -13.85 3.86
C ASP A 196 -1.64 -12.33 4.00
N VAL A 197 -2.77 -11.67 4.22
CA VAL A 197 -2.88 -10.20 4.23
C VAL A 197 -2.04 -9.60 5.36
N ASP A 198 -2.00 -10.23 6.53
CA ASP A 198 -1.30 -9.71 7.70
C ASP A 198 0.21 -9.62 7.46
N ARG A 199 0.82 -10.72 6.98
CA ARG A 199 2.26 -10.72 6.66
C ARG A 199 2.57 -9.82 5.47
N ALA A 200 1.69 -9.79 4.46
CA ALA A 200 1.87 -8.92 3.31
C ALA A 200 1.93 -7.44 3.74
N LEU A 201 1.00 -6.99 4.57
CA LEU A 201 0.98 -5.62 5.10
C LEU A 201 2.17 -5.34 6.03
N GLN A 202 2.63 -6.32 6.82
CA GLN A 202 3.83 -6.16 7.65
C GLN A 202 5.05 -5.85 6.78
N HIS A 203 5.26 -6.61 5.69
CA HIS A 203 6.39 -6.40 4.79
C HIS A 203 6.24 -5.12 3.96
N PHE A 204 5.03 -4.76 3.53
CA PHE A 204 4.80 -3.48 2.86
C PHE A 204 5.03 -2.27 3.78
N LYS A 205 4.64 -2.34 5.05
CA LYS A 205 4.96 -1.30 6.05
C LYS A 205 6.47 -1.17 6.25
N ALA A 206 7.19 -2.29 6.31
CA ALA A 206 8.66 -2.26 6.38
C ALA A 206 9.27 -1.64 5.10
N ALA A 207 8.73 -1.94 3.92
CA ALA A 207 9.17 -1.32 2.67
C ALA A 207 8.92 0.20 2.67
N LEU A 208 7.74 0.67 3.10
CA LEU A 208 7.42 2.10 3.21
C LEU A 208 8.24 2.80 4.30
N ALA A 209 8.64 2.11 5.37
CA ALA A 209 9.55 2.66 6.38
C ALA A 209 10.95 2.96 5.80
N ILE A 210 11.39 2.16 4.81
CA ILE A 210 12.65 2.37 4.09
C ILE A 210 12.49 3.43 3.00
N ARG A 211 11.40 3.34 2.22
CA ARG A 211 11.10 4.25 1.09
C ARG A 211 9.64 4.71 1.13
N PRO A 212 9.34 5.82 1.82
CA PRO A 212 7.97 6.33 1.97
C PRO A 212 7.32 6.82 0.68
N ASP A 213 8.12 7.23 -0.32
CA ASP A 213 7.69 7.78 -1.61
C ASP A 213 7.41 6.72 -2.69
N SER A 214 7.20 5.46 -2.29
CA SER A 214 6.95 4.37 -3.22
C SER A 214 5.49 4.26 -3.67
N ALA A 215 5.16 4.87 -4.81
CA ALA A 215 3.84 4.76 -5.43
C ALA A 215 3.42 3.31 -5.72
N SER A 216 4.36 2.43 -6.12
CA SER A 216 4.07 1.01 -6.38
C SER A 216 3.65 0.26 -5.11
N THR A 217 4.30 0.54 -3.98
CA THR A 217 3.95 -0.10 -2.70
C THR A 217 2.55 0.33 -2.25
N HIS A 218 2.25 1.62 -2.36
CA HIS A 218 0.90 2.14 -2.08
C HIS A 218 -0.16 1.49 -2.98
N TYR A 219 0.12 1.33 -4.27
CA TYR A 219 -0.78 0.63 -5.20
C TYR A 219 -1.01 -0.84 -4.80
N ASP A 220 0.04 -1.58 -4.47
CA ASP A 220 -0.07 -3.00 -4.09
C ASP A 220 -0.82 -3.20 -2.76
N ILE A 221 -0.59 -2.32 -1.77
CA ILE A 221 -1.39 -2.29 -0.53
C ILE A 221 -2.86 -2.03 -0.85
N ALA A 222 -3.17 -1.09 -1.74
CA ALA A 222 -4.55 -0.82 -2.14
C ALA A 222 -5.21 -2.01 -2.83
N VAL A 223 -4.47 -2.74 -3.66
CA VAL A 223 -4.96 -3.98 -4.29
C VAL A 223 -5.28 -5.04 -3.23
N LEU A 224 -4.51 -5.14 -2.15
CA LEU A 224 -4.83 -6.01 -1.03
C LEU A 224 -6.11 -5.59 -0.32
N TYR A 225 -6.24 -4.32 0.10
CA TYR A 225 -7.44 -3.85 0.79
C TYR A 225 -8.70 -3.98 -0.08
N ARG A 226 -8.58 -3.79 -1.40
CA ARG A 226 -9.67 -4.04 -2.33
C ARG A 226 -10.14 -5.50 -2.29
N LYS A 227 -9.22 -6.47 -2.21
CA LYS A 227 -9.56 -7.90 -2.11
C LYS A 227 -10.18 -8.23 -0.75
N SER A 228 -9.76 -7.54 0.32
CA SER A 228 -10.33 -7.66 1.67
C SER A 228 -11.65 -6.91 1.85
N ASN A 229 -12.15 -6.23 0.80
CA ASN A 229 -13.37 -5.42 0.79
C ASN A 229 -13.31 -4.16 1.69
N ASP A 230 -12.10 -3.70 2.03
CA ASP A 230 -11.85 -2.46 2.77
C ASP A 230 -11.64 -1.29 1.79
N ALA A 231 -12.72 -0.87 1.13
CA ALA A 231 -12.66 0.12 0.05
C ALA A 231 -12.09 1.48 0.49
N ASP A 232 -12.35 1.92 1.73
CA ASP A 232 -11.88 3.22 2.23
C ASP A 232 -10.35 3.26 2.34
N LEU A 233 -9.73 2.23 2.95
CA LEU A 233 -8.27 2.11 3.03
C LEU A 233 -7.63 1.92 1.64
N ALA A 234 -8.31 1.20 0.75
CA ALA A 234 -7.85 1.07 -0.63
C ALA A 234 -7.81 2.42 -1.35
N ILE A 235 -8.84 3.26 -1.18
CA ILE A 235 -8.91 4.61 -1.76
C ILE A 235 -7.80 5.50 -1.19
N GLU A 236 -7.58 5.49 0.13
CA GLU A 236 -6.54 6.28 0.79
C GLU A 236 -5.14 5.97 0.21
N HIS A 237 -4.78 4.68 0.13
CA HIS A 237 -3.51 4.28 -0.46
C HIS A 237 -3.41 4.60 -1.96
N LEU A 238 -4.50 4.54 -2.71
CA LEU A 238 -4.51 4.93 -4.13
C LEU A 238 -4.35 6.45 -4.33
N GLN A 239 -4.94 7.27 -3.46
CA GLN A 239 -4.75 8.72 -3.48
C GLN A 239 -3.27 9.07 -3.29
N GLU A 240 -2.60 8.44 -2.32
CA GLU A 240 -1.16 8.66 -2.12
C GLU A 240 -0.34 8.12 -3.29
N ALA A 241 -0.70 6.97 -3.87
CA ALA A 241 -0.02 6.43 -5.06
C ALA A 241 -0.11 7.38 -6.26
N VAL A 242 -1.29 7.94 -6.55
CA VAL A 242 -1.51 8.89 -7.65
C VAL A 242 -0.82 10.23 -7.38
N LYS A 243 -0.78 10.68 -6.13
CA LYS A 243 -0.05 11.88 -5.73
C LYS A 243 1.46 11.74 -5.96
N LEU A 244 2.03 10.57 -5.65
CA LEU A 244 3.45 10.27 -5.84
C LEU A 244 3.80 10.02 -7.32
N ALA A 245 2.90 9.41 -8.08
CA ALA A 245 3.09 9.12 -9.50
C ALA A 245 1.80 9.44 -10.31
N PRO A 246 1.61 10.71 -10.72
CA PRO A 246 0.40 11.14 -11.44
C PRO A 246 0.16 10.42 -12.76
N GLU A 247 1.22 9.97 -13.43
CA GLU A 247 1.18 9.25 -14.72
C GLU A 247 0.83 7.75 -14.56
N ALA A 248 0.53 7.27 -13.35
CA ALA A 248 0.25 5.87 -13.09
C ALA A 248 -1.19 5.49 -13.48
N ASP A 249 -1.44 5.21 -14.77
CA ASP A 249 -2.74 4.86 -15.34
C ASP A 249 -3.52 3.77 -14.59
N LYS A 250 -2.81 2.78 -14.02
CA LYS A 250 -3.44 1.67 -13.29
C LYS A 250 -3.99 2.12 -11.94
N ALA A 251 -3.23 2.94 -11.22
CA ALA A 251 -3.64 3.48 -9.92
C ALA A 251 -4.79 4.46 -10.10
N GLN A 252 -4.70 5.35 -11.09
CA GLN A 252 -5.75 6.33 -11.37
C GLN A 252 -7.07 5.68 -11.78
N ARG A 253 -7.03 4.68 -12.67
CA ARG A 253 -8.24 3.93 -13.07
C ARG A 253 -8.89 3.23 -11.89
N LEU A 254 -8.09 2.57 -11.05
CA LEU A 254 -8.61 1.87 -9.89
C LEU A 254 -9.18 2.83 -8.84
N LEU A 255 -8.53 3.97 -8.63
CA LEU A 255 -9.03 5.03 -7.76
C LEU A 255 -10.38 5.54 -8.23
N LEU A 256 -10.52 5.83 -9.54
CA LEU A 256 -11.76 6.32 -10.12
C LEU A 256 -12.90 5.30 -9.95
N GLU A 257 -12.63 4.01 -10.20
CA GLU A 257 -13.61 2.94 -10.03
C GLU A 257 -14.12 2.83 -8.59
N LEU A 258 -13.20 2.76 -7.63
CA LEU A 258 -13.53 2.60 -6.20
C LEU A 258 -14.18 3.86 -5.63
N ALA A 259 -13.66 5.04 -5.97
CA ALA A 259 -14.22 6.32 -5.53
C ALA A 259 -15.64 6.52 -6.09
N ALA A 260 -15.88 6.23 -7.37
CA ALA A 260 -17.23 6.33 -7.96
C ALA A 260 -18.23 5.38 -7.28
N LYS A 261 -17.83 4.13 -7.01
CA LYS A 261 -18.67 3.17 -6.28
C LYS A 261 -18.97 3.65 -4.86
N ARG A 262 -17.95 4.13 -4.14
CA ARG A 262 -18.08 4.63 -2.77
C ARG A 262 -18.93 5.89 -2.71
N ARG A 263 -18.74 6.83 -3.65
CA ARG A 263 -19.58 8.01 -3.83
C ARG A 263 -21.04 7.64 -4.01
N GLY A 264 -21.35 6.71 -4.93
CA GLY A 264 -22.72 6.25 -5.15
C GLY A 264 -23.39 5.69 -3.88
N GLN A 265 -22.66 4.92 -3.08
CA GLN A 265 -23.15 4.41 -1.80
C GLN A 265 -23.41 5.53 -0.78
N LEU A 266 -22.48 6.49 -0.67
CA LEU A 266 -22.58 7.60 0.26
C LEU A 266 -23.72 8.57 -0.14
N VAL A 267 -23.89 8.88 -1.42
CA VAL A 267 -25.00 9.72 -1.91
C VAL A 267 -26.34 9.05 -1.60
N GLN A 268 -26.47 7.74 -1.84
CA GLN A 268 -27.69 7.01 -1.45
C GLN A 268 -27.92 7.02 0.06
N ALA A 269 -26.87 6.88 0.87
CA ALA A 269 -26.97 6.96 2.33
C ALA A 269 -27.40 8.37 2.79
N LEU A 270 -26.89 9.41 2.14
CA LEU A 270 -27.23 10.81 2.42
C LEU A 270 -28.71 11.10 2.13
N GLN A 271 -29.25 10.54 1.05
CA GLN A 271 -30.66 10.69 0.64
C GLN A 271 -31.63 9.89 1.52
N ARG A 272 -31.23 8.70 1.99
CA ARG A 272 -32.11 7.79 2.73
C ARG A 272 -32.09 8.00 4.23
N SER A 273 -31.00 8.50 4.79
CA SER A 273 -30.87 8.66 6.24
C SER A 273 -31.72 9.84 6.71
N PRO A 274 -32.58 9.69 7.73
CA PRO A 274 -33.26 10.80 8.37
C PRO A 274 -32.41 11.46 9.47
N ASP A 275 -31.34 10.81 9.95
CA ASP A 275 -30.52 11.29 11.07
C ASP A 275 -29.48 12.33 10.62
N PRO A 276 -29.57 13.59 11.11
CA PRO A 276 -28.60 14.63 10.78
C PRO A 276 -27.15 14.28 11.15
N ALA A 277 -26.91 13.52 12.23
CA ALA A 277 -25.56 13.14 12.64
C ALA A 277 -24.92 12.20 11.63
N VAL A 278 -25.66 11.20 11.16
CA VAL A 278 -25.23 10.27 10.11
C VAL A 278 -24.97 11.05 8.82
N ARG A 279 -25.86 11.96 8.45
CA ARG A 279 -25.74 12.74 7.21
C ARG A 279 -24.51 13.65 7.22
N ARG A 280 -24.23 14.33 8.34
CA ARG A 280 -22.97 15.08 8.50
C ARG A 280 -21.75 14.20 8.30
N GLN A 281 -21.75 12.98 8.84
CA GLN A 281 -20.63 12.06 8.68
C GLN A 281 -20.49 11.59 7.24
N VAL A 282 -21.60 11.27 6.57
CA VAL A 282 -21.62 10.88 5.15
C VAL A 282 -21.06 12.00 4.26
N VAL A 283 -21.46 13.26 4.50
CA VAL A 283 -20.93 14.42 3.76
C VAL A 283 -19.42 14.60 3.97
N LYS A 284 -18.92 14.38 5.19
CA LYS A 284 -17.47 14.40 5.46
C LYS A 284 -16.73 13.28 4.72
N CYS A 285 -17.30 12.07 4.70
CA CYS A 285 -16.75 10.96 3.94
C CYS A 285 -16.73 11.24 2.43
N LEU A 286 -17.79 11.86 1.89
CA LEU A 286 -17.82 12.29 0.47
C LEU A 286 -16.71 13.29 0.16
N ALA A 287 -16.47 14.26 1.03
CA ALA A 287 -15.38 15.23 0.85
C ALA A 287 -13.99 14.57 0.89
N ALA A 288 -13.80 13.57 1.77
CA ALA A 288 -12.54 12.83 1.90
C ALA A 288 -12.19 11.98 0.66
N LEU A 289 -13.15 11.70 -0.23
CA LEU A 289 -12.85 11.04 -1.51
C LEU A 289 -12.02 11.92 -2.44
N HIS A 290 -11.96 13.24 -2.21
CA HIS A 290 -11.31 14.21 -3.09
C HIS A 290 -11.82 14.12 -4.56
N ASP A 291 -13.08 13.73 -4.72
CA ASP A 291 -13.75 13.57 -6.00
C ASP A 291 -14.72 14.73 -6.23
N ASN A 292 -14.32 15.68 -7.08
CA ASN A 292 -15.11 16.86 -7.38
C ASN A 292 -16.43 16.57 -8.10
N SER A 293 -16.60 15.37 -8.65
CA SER A 293 -17.87 14.97 -9.29
C SER A 293 -18.98 14.65 -8.28
N ALA A 294 -18.69 14.68 -6.98
CA ALA A 294 -19.70 14.67 -5.91
C ALA A 294 -20.35 16.05 -5.67
N VAL A 295 -19.78 17.14 -6.19
CA VAL A 295 -20.29 18.50 -5.95
C VAL A 295 -21.75 18.69 -6.41
N PRO A 296 -22.17 18.20 -7.59
CA PRO A 296 -23.58 18.28 -7.99
C PRO A 296 -24.53 17.57 -7.02
N ASP A 297 -24.17 16.38 -6.54
CA ASP A 297 -24.97 15.60 -5.58
C ASP A 297 -25.08 16.32 -4.22
N LEU A 298 -23.99 16.97 -3.78
CA LEU A 298 -23.96 17.78 -2.56
C LEU A 298 -24.84 19.03 -2.69
N LEU A 299 -24.78 19.73 -3.82
CA LEU A 299 -25.61 20.92 -4.06
C LEU A 299 -27.10 20.57 -4.20
N ASP A 300 -27.43 19.44 -4.82
CA ASP A 300 -28.81 18.93 -4.85
C ASP A 300 -29.29 18.54 -3.44
N SER A 301 -28.44 17.89 -2.66
CA SER A 301 -28.75 17.56 -1.26
C SER A 301 -28.96 18.83 -0.42
N LEU A 302 -28.18 19.88 -0.66
CA LEU A 302 -28.31 21.18 0.02
C LEU A 302 -29.68 21.81 -0.24
N ALA A 303 -30.23 21.63 -1.44
CA ALA A 303 -31.52 22.20 -1.83
C ALA A 303 -32.69 21.65 -1.00
N HIS A 304 -32.58 20.40 -0.54
CA HIS A 304 -33.63 19.68 0.17
C HIS A 304 -33.34 19.53 1.68
N GLU A 305 -32.18 19.99 2.13
CA GLU A 305 -31.74 19.88 3.51
C GLU A 305 -32.45 20.87 4.44
N THR A 306 -33.02 20.37 5.54
CA THR A 306 -33.67 21.18 6.57
C THR A 306 -32.78 21.44 7.78
N ASP A 307 -31.76 20.60 8.03
CA ASP A 307 -30.85 20.76 9.17
C ASP A 307 -29.71 21.72 8.84
N GLU A 308 -29.69 22.89 9.50
CA GLU A 308 -28.69 23.95 9.30
C GLU A 308 -27.24 23.49 9.56
N THR A 309 -27.02 22.55 10.48
CA THR A 309 -25.67 22.03 10.72
C THR A 309 -25.19 21.14 9.58
N VAL A 310 -26.09 20.39 8.95
CA VAL A 310 -25.75 19.60 7.75
C VAL A 310 -25.52 20.53 6.56
N ARG A 311 -26.34 21.58 6.38
CA ARG A 311 -26.18 22.58 5.32
C ARG A 311 -24.80 23.24 5.36
N ALA A 312 -24.34 23.62 6.57
CA ALA A 312 -23.02 24.19 6.76
C ALA A 312 -21.91 23.21 6.33
N VAL A 313 -21.99 21.94 6.77
CA VAL A 313 -21.00 20.91 6.40
C VAL A 313 -21.01 20.64 4.89
N ILE A 314 -22.17 20.65 4.24
CA ILE A 314 -22.26 20.53 2.77
C ILE A 314 -21.54 21.70 2.09
N ALA A 315 -21.80 22.93 2.53
CA ALA A 315 -21.17 24.12 1.96
C ALA A 315 -19.64 24.07 2.11
N ASP A 316 -19.13 23.70 3.28
CA ASP A 316 -17.71 23.53 3.54
C ASP A 316 -17.09 22.43 2.65
N SER A 317 -17.78 21.30 2.50
CA SER A 317 -17.35 20.21 1.61
C SER A 317 -17.27 20.63 0.14
N VAL A 318 -18.21 21.46 -0.34
CA VAL A 318 -18.16 22.03 -1.69
C VAL A 318 -16.94 22.93 -1.87
N VAL A 319 -16.55 23.69 -0.86
CA VAL A 319 -15.32 24.50 -0.88
C VAL A 319 -14.06 23.63 -0.96
N VAL A 320 -14.03 22.52 -0.21
CA VAL A 320 -12.90 21.57 -0.17
C VAL A 320 -12.73 20.86 -1.50
N LEU A 321 -13.82 20.35 -2.08
CA LEU A 321 -13.79 19.64 -3.35
C LEU A 321 -13.55 20.56 -4.56
N GLY A 322 -13.90 21.84 -4.40
CA GLY A 322 -13.74 22.85 -5.44
C GLY A 322 -14.87 22.79 -6.47
N VAL A 323 -15.22 23.96 -6.98
CA VAL A 323 -16.23 24.13 -8.03
C VAL A 323 -15.50 24.26 -9.38
N ASN A 324 -16.06 23.71 -10.46
CA ASN A 324 -15.60 23.93 -11.84
C ASN A 324 -16.76 24.47 -12.70
N ARG A 325 -16.50 24.81 -13.97
CA ARG A 325 -17.52 25.36 -14.89
C ARG A 325 -18.77 24.48 -15.03
N GLN A 326 -18.64 23.15 -14.92
CA GLN A 326 -19.76 22.22 -15.08
C GLN A 326 -20.72 22.28 -13.89
N HIS A 327 -20.28 22.82 -12.75
CA HIS A 327 -21.07 22.91 -11.52
C HIS A 327 -21.89 24.20 -11.42
N VAL A 328 -21.66 25.19 -12.29
CA VAL A 328 -22.35 26.50 -12.25
C VAL A 328 -23.88 26.36 -12.35
N PRO A 329 -24.45 25.52 -13.23
CA PRO A 329 -25.90 25.29 -13.25
C PRO A 329 -26.45 24.75 -11.92
N ALA A 330 -25.72 23.84 -11.26
CA ALA A 330 -26.13 23.29 -9.96
C ALA A 330 -26.09 24.36 -8.86
N LEU A 331 -25.11 25.27 -8.87
CA LEU A 331 -25.07 26.42 -7.96
C LEU A 331 -26.26 27.35 -8.18
N ILE A 332 -26.60 27.67 -9.43
CA ILE A 332 -27.75 28.51 -9.77
C ILE A 332 -29.05 27.87 -9.27
N PHE A 333 -29.20 26.55 -9.42
CA PHE A 333 -30.39 25.82 -8.96
C PHE A 333 -30.48 25.74 -7.43
N ALA A 334 -29.36 25.49 -6.74
CA ALA A 334 -29.33 25.42 -5.29
C ALA A 334 -29.47 26.80 -4.62
N TRP A 335 -29.14 27.88 -5.32
CA TRP A 335 -29.10 29.23 -4.73
C TRP A 335 -30.43 29.70 -4.11
N PRO A 336 -31.59 29.66 -4.80
CA PRO A 336 -32.84 30.22 -4.28
C PRO A 336 -33.34 29.51 -3.00
N VAL A 337 -32.94 28.25 -2.81
CA VAL A 337 -33.32 27.42 -1.66
C VAL A 337 -32.28 27.46 -0.53
N THR A 338 -31.12 28.08 -0.78
CA THR A 338 -30.20 28.43 0.31
C THR A 338 -30.76 29.60 1.10
N HIS A 339 -31.09 29.46 2.38
CA HIS A 339 -31.64 30.58 3.18
C HIS A 339 -30.68 31.07 4.27
N SER A 340 -29.69 30.23 4.62
CA SER A 340 -28.69 30.53 5.63
C SER A 340 -27.61 31.45 5.08
N HIS A 341 -27.45 32.63 5.70
CA HIS A 341 -26.44 33.62 5.32
C HIS A 341 -25.03 33.03 5.31
N GLY A 342 -24.67 32.20 6.30
CA GLY A 342 -23.37 31.53 6.35
C GLY A 342 -23.13 30.61 5.16
N VAL A 343 -24.11 29.77 4.82
CA VAL A 343 -24.04 28.86 3.67
C VAL A 343 -23.92 29.63 2.35
N ARG A 344 -24.77 30.65 2.15
CA ARG A 344 -24.73 31.52 0.95
C ARG A 344 -23.36 32.16 0.78
N ARG A 345 -22.81 32.72 1.86
CA ARG A 345 -21.48 33.30 1.89
C ARG A 345 -20.41 32.28 1.47
N THR A 346 -20.42 31.09 2.06
CA THR A 346 -19.45 30.01 1.74
C THR A 346 -19.52 29.60 0.26
N LEU A 347 -20.73 29.45 -0.30
CA LEU A 347 -20.91 29.12 -1.71
C LEU A 347 -20.40 30.21 -2.66
N VAL A 348 -20.65 31.49 -2.34
CA VAL A 348 -20.11 32.61 -3.13
C VAL A 348 -18.57 32.62 -3.07
N GLN A 349 -17.98 32.38 -1.90
CA GLN A 349 -16.53 32.26 -1.77
C GLN A 349 -15.96 31.11 -2.62
N ALA A 350 -16.67 29.98 -2.69
CA ALA A 350 -16.29 28.86 -3.54
C ALA A 350 -16.35 29.24 -5.02
N ALA A 351 -17.44 29.88 -5.46
CA ALA A 351 -17.66 30.29 -6.84
C ALA A 351 -16.66 31.35 -7.31
N LEU A 352 -16.19 32.24 -6.42
CA LEU A 352 -15.18 33.26 -6.73
C LEU A 352 -13.80 32.69 -7.11
N ARG A 353 -13.56 31.38 -6.90
CA ARG A 353 -12.36 30.70 -7.39
C ARG A 353 -12.44 30.33 -8.87
N LEU A 354 -13.61 30.43 -9.48
CA LEU A 354 -13.82 30.18 -10.91
C LEU A 354 -13.46 31.41 -11.76
N PRO A 355 -13.09 31.20 -13.04
CA PRO A 355 -13.06 32.28 -14.02
C PRO A 355 -14.41 33.01 -14.09
N VAL A 356 -14.37 34.34 -14.23
CA VAL A 356 -15.60 35.16 -14.18
C VAL A 356 -16.50 34.94 -15.39
N ALA A 357 -15.93 34.63 -16.56
CA ALA A 357 -16.69 34.21 -17.74
C ALA A 357 -17.64 33.02 -17.46
N ASP A 358 -17.29 32.15 -16.51
CA ASP A 358 -18.08 30.95 -16.20
C ASP A 358 -19.23 31.22 -15.21
N THR A 359 -19.25 32.37 -14.53
CA THR A 359 -20.14 32.63 -13.37
C THR A 359 -21.08 33.82 -13.55
N GLY A 360 -21.10 34.45 -14.72
CA GLY A 360 -21.89 35.67 -14.99
C GLY A 360 -23.37 35.54 -14.63
N GLU A 361 -24.03 34.43 -14.98
CA GLU A 361 -25.44 34.17 -14.63
C GLU A 361 -25.65 34.01 -13.11
N PHE A 362 -24.77 33.24 -12.46
CA PHE A 362 -24.81 33.06 -11.00
C PHE A 362 -24.67 34.39 -10.27
N PHE A 363 -23.73 35.25 -10.68
CA PHE A 363 -23.58 36.54 -10.02
C PHE A 363 -24.72 37.52 -10.33
N GLN A 364 -25.36 37.43 -11.50
CA GLN A 364 -26.59 38.21 -11.74
C GLN A 364 -27.69 37.84 -10.75
N LEU A 365 -27.83 36.56 -10.42
CA LEU A 365 -28.77 36.09 -9.41
C LEU A 365 -28.41 36.67 -8.04
N VAL A 366 -27.14 36.56 -7.61
CA VAL A 366 -26.67 37.08 -6.31
C VAL A 366 -26.86 38.60 -6.19
N VAL A 367 -26.63 39.36 -7.26
CA VAL A 367 -26.82 40.82 -7.26
C VAL A 367 -28.28 41.22 -7.02
N SER A 368 -29.23 40.39 -7.44
CA SER A 368 -30.67 40.64 -7.26
C SER A 368 -31.19 40.29 -5.85
N GLU A 369 -30.37 39.65 -5.01
CA GLU A 369 -30.75 39.22 -3.66
C GLU A 369 -30.90 40.38 -2.67
N ALA A 370 -31.63 40.17 -1.58
CA ALA A 370 -31.77 41.14 -0.50
C ALA A 370 -30.58 41.13 0.50
N ASP A 371 -29.77 40.07 0.49
CA ASP A 371 -28.66 39.90 1.45
C ASP A 371 -27.45 40.77 1.10
N ASP A 372 -27.19 41.78 1.93
CA ASP A 372 -26.21 42.82 1.62
C ASP A 372 -24.77 42.32 1.75
N GLU A 373 -24.49 41.39 2.67
CA GLU A 373 -23.14 40.87 2.89
C GLU A 373 -22.68 39.97 1.73
N THR A 374 -23.53 39.02 1.35
CA THR A 374 -23.30 38.12 0.22
C THR A 374 -23.16 38.89 -1.10
N ARG A 375 -24.00 39.92 -1.30
CA ARG A 375 -23.93 40.80 -2.47
C ARG A 375 -22.61 41.58 -2.51
N GLN A 376 -22.20 42.15 -1.39
CA GLN A 376 -20.91 42.86 -1.28
C GLN A 376 -19.74 41.94 -1.63
N LEU A 377 -19.74 40.71 -1.09
CA LEU A 377 -18.69 39.73 -1.36
C LEU A 377 -18.63 39.34 -2.85
N ALA A 378 -19.78 39.04 -3.45
CA ALA A 378 -19.87 38.70 -4.87
C ALA A 378 -19.35 39.83 -5.78
N VAL A 379 -19.77 41.06 -5.53
CA VAL A 379 -19.36 42.23 -6.32
C VAL A 379 -17.88 42.56 -6.11
N ALA A 380 -17.38 42.47 -4.88
CA ALA A 380 -15.96 42.65 -4.58
C ALA A 380 -15.08 41.65 -5.33
N GLY A 381 -15.46 40.37 -5.32
CA GLY A 381 -14.71 39.33 -6.01
C GLY A 381 -14.76 39.46 -7.54
N LEU A 382 -15.93 39.80 -8.10
CA LEU A 382 -16.05 40.16 -9.52
C LEU A 382 -15.19 41.36 -9.90
N ALA A 383 -15.18 42.41 -9.08
CA ALA A 383 -14.38 43.60 -9.31
C ALA A 383 -12.88 43.31 -9.24
N ALA A 384 -12.46 42.35 -8.41
CA ALA A 384 -11.07 41.93 -8.28
C ALA A 384 -10.56 41.12 -9.48
N SER A 385 -11.44 40.46 -10.24
CA SER A 385 -11.04 39.58 -11.34
C SER A 385 -10.36 40.32 -12.50
N GLY A 386 -10.74 41.58 -12.75
CA GLY A 386 -10.27 42.34 -13.91
C GLY A 386 -10.77 41.81 -15.26
N ASP A 387 -11.75 40.90 -15.27
CA ASP A 387 -12.29 40.28 -16.49
C ASP A 387 -13.33 41.17 -17.17
N VAL A 388 -13.23 41.34 -18.49
CA VAL A 388 -14.20 42.10 -19.31
C VAL A 388 -15.60 41.48 -19.23
N ALA A 389 -15.71 40.16 -19.03
CA ALA A 389 -16.99 39.48 -18.83
C ALA A 389 -17.75 39.98 -17.58
N ALA A 390 -17.05 40.59 -16.61
CA ALA A 390 -17.67 41.16 -15.42
C ALA A 390 -18.41 42.49 -15.68
N VAL A 391 -18.05 43.20 -16.76
CA VAL A 391 -18.51 44.58 -17.04
C VAL A 391 -20.03 44.72 -17.03
N PRO A 392 -20.83 43.84 -17.66
CA PRO A 392 -22.30 43.97 -17.64
C PRO A 392 -22.89 43.89 -16.23
N VAL A 393 -22.35 43.02 -15.38
CA VAL A 393 -22.79 42.83 -14.00
C VAL A 393 -22.39 44.05 -13.14
N LEU A 394 -21.13 44.48 -13.25
CA LEU A 394 -20.61 45.64 -12.50
C LEU A 394 -21.33 46.94 -12.89
N LYS A 395 -21.66 47.14 -14.17
CA LYS A 395 -22.44 48.32 -14.64
C LYS A 395 -23.82 48.42 -13.99
N ARG A 396 -24.48 47.29 -13.66
CA ARG A 396 -25.75 47.32 -12.93
C ARG A 396 -25.55 47.73 -11.47
N CYS A 397 -24.43 47.34 -10.87
CA CYS A 397 -24.12 47.56 -9.46
C CYS A 397 -23.71 49.01 -9.12
N ILE A 398 -23.36 49.85 -10.10
CA ILE A 398 -23.00 51.26 -9.84
C ILE A 398 -24.17 52.10 -9.29
N HIS A 399 -25.40 51.63 -9.47
CA HIS A 399 -26.61 52.25 -8.96
C HIS A 399 -27.19 51.53 -7.74
N ASP A 400 -26.42 50.60 -7.13
CA ASP A 400 -26.87 49.86 -5.95
C ASP A 400 -27.12 50.82 -4.76
N ARG A 401 -28.07 50.44 -3.90
CA ARG A 401 -28.40 51.22 -2.70
C ARG A 401 -27.25 51.21 -1.69
N HIS A 402 -26.42 50.17 -1.68
CA HIS A 402 -25.27 50.04 -0.78
C HIS A 402 -24.02 50.69 -1.35
N VAL A 403 -23.49 51.66 -0.62
CA VAL A 403 -22.23 52.35 -0.94
C VAL A 403 -21.10 51.35 -1.22
N THR A 404 -20.90 50.33 -0.38
CA THR A 404 -19.82 49.35 -0.57
C THR A 404 -19.94 48.60 -1.90
N VAL A 405 -21.16 48.24 -2.30
CA VAL A 405 -21.42 47.57 -3.58
C VAL A 405 -21.10 48.50 -4.75
N ARG A 406 -21.53 49.78 -4.66
CA ARG A 406 -21.23 50.79 -5.67
C ARG A 406 -19.72 51.03 -5.82
N LEU A 407 -19.02 51.24 -4.70
CA LEU A 407 -17.59 51.48 -4.67
C LEU A 407 -16.81 50.31 -5.29
N ASN A 408 -17.13 49.08 -4.90
CA ASN A 408 -16.51 47.88 -5.47
C ASN A 408 -16.80 47.76 -6.97
N ALA A 409 -18.05 48.02 -7.38
CA ALA A 409 -18.44 47.97 -8.79
C ALA A 409 -17.68 49.00 -9.64
N LEU A 410 -17.61 50.25 -9.17
CA LEU A 410 -16.88 51.32 -9.84
C LEU A 410 -15.39 51.02 -9.93
N ALA A 411 -14.77 50.58 -8.83
CA ALA A 411 -13.35 50.24 -8.85
C ALA A 411 -13.04 49.04 -9.75
N GLY A 412 -13.94 48.05 -9.80
CA GLY A 412 -13.85 46.94 -10.76
C GLY A 412 -13.91 47.44 -12.21
N LEU A 413 -14.86 48.31 -12.53
CA LEU A 413 -14.97 48.90 -13.87
C LEU A 413 -13.75 49.75 -14.22
N VAL A 414 -13.22 50.53 -13.28
CA VAL A 414 -11.97 51.26 -13.48
C VAL A 414 -10.82 50.30 -13.72
N ARG A 415 -10.69 49.23 -12.94
CA ARG A 415 -9.64 48.22 -13.13
C ARG A 415 -9.69 47.57 -14.52
N ILE A 416 -10.89 47.29 -15.03
CA ILE A 416 -11.08 46.66 -16.34
C ILE A 416 -10.87 47.65 -17.50
N LEU A 417 -11.44 48.86 -17.39
CA LEU A 417 -11.49 49.84 -18.49
C LEU A 417 -10.30 50.82 -18.48
N ARG A 418 -9.67 51.03 -17.32
CA ARG A 418 -8.56 51.96 -17.03
C ARG A 418 -7.54 51.28 -16.11
N PRO A 419 -6.90 50.18 -16.54
CA PRO A 419 -5.98 49.43 -15.70
C PRO A 419 -4.85 50.30 -15.11
N GLU A 420 -4.43 51.36 -15.83
CA GLU A 420 -3.43 52.33 -15.38
C GLU A 420 -3.86 53.14 -14.13
N LYS A 421 -5.16 53.23 -13.85
CA LYS A 421 -5.71 53.91 -12.68
C LYS A 421 -6.22 52.94 -11.61
N ALA A 422 -6.01 51.63 -11.76
CA ALA A 422 -6.52 50.61 -10.84
C ALA A 422 -6.01 50.81 -9.39
N THR A 423 -4.76 51.25 -9.23
CA THR A 423 -4.16 51.52 -7.91
C THR A 423 -4.83 52.74 -7.24
N LEU A 424 -5.07 53.80 -8.01
CA LEU A 424 -5.79 54.97 -7.52
C LEU A 424 -7.24 54.62 -7.16
N ALA A 425 -7.91 53.80 -7.98
CA ALA A 425 -9.26 53.32 -7.70
C ALA A 425 -9.33 52.52 -6.39
N ALA A 426 -8.35 51.65 -6.14
CA ALA A 426 -8.28 50.89 -4.89
C ALA A 426 -8.12 51.80 -3.67
N ALA A 427 -7.33 52.87 -3.77
CA ALA A 427 -7.19 53.87 -2.71
C ALA A 427 -8.52 54.62 -2.47
N LEU A 428 -9.20 55.05 -3.52
CA LEU A 428 -10.49 55.74 -3.41
C LEU A 428 -11.60 54.86 -2.82
N VAL A 429 -11.56 53.54 -3.05
CA VAL A 429 -12.46 52.60 -2.35
C VAL A 429 -12.19 52.58 -0.86
N ALA A 430 -10.93 52.57 -0.45
CA ALA A 430 -10.55 52.60 0.97
C ALA A 430 -10.99 53.92 1.64
N ASP A 431 -10.93 55.02 0.91
CA ASP A 431 -11.37 56.35 1.36
C ASP A 431 -12.89 56.55 1.26
N GLY A 432 -13.62 55.63 0.62
CA GLY A 432 -15.07 55.70 0.45
C GLY A 432 -15.55 56.74 -0.58
N ASP A 433 -14.68 57.19 -1.49
CA ASP A 433 -14.95 58.31 -2.41
C ASP A 433 -15.60 57.85 -3.73
N ASP A 434 -16.94 57.72 -3.69
CA ASP A 434 -17.80 57.34 -4.83
C ASP A 434 -17.72 58.34 -5.99
N ASP A 435 -17.68 59.64 -5.69
CA ASP A 435 -17.67 60.72 -6.69
C ASP A 435 -16.33 60.77 -7.45
N ALA A 436 -15.20 60.60 -6.75
CA ALA A 436 -13.90 60.51 -7.39
C ALA A 436 -13.79 59.28 -8.30
N LEU A 437 -14.30 58.13 -7.86
CA LEU A 437 -14.35 56.92 -8.69
C LEU A 437 -15.21 57.11 -9.96
N ARG A 438 -16.37 57.75 -9.84
CA ARG A 438 -17.24 58.09 -10.98
C ARG A 438 -16.57 59.05 -11.95
N LYS A 439 -15.88 60.08 -11.44
CA LYS A 439 -15.12 61.02 -12.27
C LYS A 439 -14.01 60.29 -13.02
N LEU A 440 -13.27 59.43 -12.33
CA LEU A 440 -12.18 58.65 -12.88
C LEU A 440 -12.67 57.69 -13.98
N LEU A 441 -13.87 57.12 -13.82
CA LEU A 441 -14.56 56.34 -14.86
C LEU A 441 -15.05 57.22 -16.02
N GLY A 442 -15.64 58.39 -15.70
CA GLY A 442 -16.29 59.32 -16.63
C GLY A 442 -15.34 60.15 -17.50
N GLU A 443 -14.05 60.22 -17.15
CA GLU A 443 -13.00 60.88 -17.94
C GLU A 443 -12.81 60.31 -19.36
N MET A 444 -13.59 59.30 -19.78
CA MET A 444 -13.79 58.97 -21.21
C MET A 444 -15.24 58.66 -21.59
N ALA A 445 -16.20 59.53 -21.32
CA ALA A 445 -17.41 59.60 -22.17
C ALA A 445 -17.11 59.96 -23.65
N ALA A 446 -15.84 59.91 -24.08
CA ALA A 446 -15.31 60.37 -25.36
C ALA A 446 -14.46 59.34 -26.13
N ASN A 447 -14.55 58.04 -25.83
CA ASN A 447 -14.02 57.02 -26.76
C ASN A 447 -14.87 55.74 -26.67
N PRO A 448 -15.31 55.18 -27.82
CA PRO A 448 -16.47 54.29 -27.94
C PRO A 448 -16.28 52.93 -27.28
#